data_AF-A0A5R9PZY4-F1
#
_entry.id   AF-A0A5R9PZY4-F1
#
_cell.length_a   1.000
_cell.length_b   1.000
_cell.length_c   1.000
_cell.angle_alpha   90.00
_cell.angle_beta   90.00
_cell.angle_gamma   90.00
#
_symmetry.space_group_name_H-M   'P 1'
#
loop_
_entity.id
_entity.type
_entity.pdbx_description
1 polymer ?
#
loop_
_entity_poly.entity_id
_entity_poly.type
_entity_poly.pdbx_seq_one_letter_code
_entity_poly.pdbx_strand_id
1 'polypeptide(L)'
;MQFPDLALSQNILQALTDKGYTQPTPIQAQAIPAVLEGRDVMAAAQTGTGKTAGFTLPMLELLSKGDKARANQVRALVLTPTRELADQVWQNVETYSQHLNLSTQVVYGGVKINPQMMKLRRGADILVATPGRLLDLFQQNAIKFDRLELFVLDEADRMLDMGFIHDIKRVIKLLPKNRQNLMFSATFSDEIRELAKGLINDPVEISVAPANSTVKSIEQSVYEVDRSKRTGLLKHLVKTHNWQQVLVFTRTKHGANRLVRDLEKAKIAAAAIHGNKSQNARMKALAGFKDGEVRVLVATDIVARGLDIQELPNVVNFDLPNVYEDYVHRIGRTGRAGATGEAVSFVTHEDADDLFGIERLIQELIPRKIEPGFEPQNPVPESKLDTRPLKKKKPKKPKKPKQVDGEKASTGNQQSKAKPNSSNATKPKSKPRSQGNRVEGDKSNANKPRRNKPNSGNRKPQNGNNKPSGQGQRSEQGKPNNSNRSNNSNRPSSSGRSRNGSNDSTNRPKRSSYRNTRG
;
A
#
# COMPACT_ATOMS: atom_id res chain seq x y z
N MET A 1 11.12 -2.60 29.50
CA MET A 1 12.16 -2.32 28.49
C MET A 1 11.88 -0.92 27.94
N GLN A 2 12.88 -0.06 27.94
CA GLN A 2 12.85 1.31 27.43
C GLN A 2 13.69 1.40 26.15
N PHE A 3 13.56 2.47 25.36
CA PHE A 3 14.39 2.65 24.15
C PHE A 3 15.90 2.63 24.40
N PRO A 4 16.44 3.22 25.50
CA PRO A 4 17.86 3.13 25.81
C PRO A 4 18.39 1.70 25.99
N ASP A 5 17.52 0.73 26.30
CA ASP A 5 17.89 -0.68 26.46
C ASP A 5 18.14 -1.38 25.10
N LEU A 6 17.81 -0.73 23.97
CA LEU A 6 17.86 -1.30 22.62
C LEU A 6 19.17 -1.03 21.86
N ALA A 7 20.24 -0.60 22.56
CA ALA A 7 21.56 -0.33 21.98
C ALA A 7 21.57 0.67 20.80
N LEU A 8 20.67 1.65 20.84
CA LEU A 8 20.62 2.76 19.88
C LEU A 8 21.54 3.92 20.32
N SER A 9 22.13 4.62 19.36
CA SER A 9 22.96 5.80 19.63
C SER A 9 22.16 6.97 20.23
N GLN A 10 22.87 7.84 20.96
CA GLN A 10 22.26 9.02 21.60
C GLN A 10 21.54 9.95 20.61
N ASN A 11 22.05 10.07 19.38
CA ASN A 11 21.42 10.88 18.34
C ASN A 11 20.02 10.35 17.96
N ILE A 12 19.86 9.03 17.90
CA ILE A 12 18.56 8.39 17.63
C ILE A 12 17.65 8.52 18.86
N LEU A 13 18.17 8.29 20.07
CA LEU A 13 17.40 8.46 21.31
C LEU A 13 16.88 9.88 21.50
N GLN A 14 17.68 10.89 21.11
CA GLN A 14 17.24 12.28 21.11
C GLN A 14 16.08 12.49 20.13
N ALA A 15 16.17 11.95 18.91
CA ALA A 15 15.09 12.08 17.93
C ALA A 15 13.78 11.40 18.38
N LEU A 16 13.88 10.28 19.09
CA LEU A 16 12.74 9.60 19.70
C LEU A 16 12.12 10.46 20.81
N THR A 17 12.96 11.09 21.64
CA THR A 17 12.53 12.00 22.71
C THR A 17 11.82 13.23 22.13
N ASP A 18 12.36 13.82 21.08
CA ASP A 18 11.76 14.98 20.38
C ASP A 18 10.38 14.64 19.79
N LYS A 19 10.18 13.37 19.38
CA LYS A 19 8.88 12.86 18.93
C LYS A 19 7.94 12.43 20.06
N GLY A 20 8.40 12.46 21.31
CA GLY A 20 7.61 12.06 22.48
C GLY A 20 7.46 10.54 22.62
N TYR A 21 8.34 9.75 22.00
CA TYR A 21 8.32 8.29 22.13
C TYR A 21 8.98 7.89 23.44
N THR A 22 8.22 7.27 24.34
CA THR A 22 8.70 6.89 25.67
C THR A 22 9.07 5.42 25.76
N GLN A 23 8.24 4.52 25.21
CA GLN A 23 8.44 3.07 25.30
C GLN A 23 8.36 2.40 23.92
N PRO A 24 9.22 1.39 23.66
CA PRO A 24 9.14 0.61 22.43
C PRO A 24 7.88 -0.25 22.43
N THR A 25 7.23 -0.35 21.28
CA THR A 25 6.11 -1.28 21.09
C THR A 25 6.61 -2.73 21.07
N PRO A 26 5.73 -3.73 21.28
CA PRO A 26 6.13 -5.14 21.26
C PRO A 26 6.85 -5.60 19.98
N ILE A 27 6.52 -5.02 18.82
CA ILE A 27 7.24 -5.31 17.57
C ILE A 27 8.61 -4.64 17.56
N GLN A 28 8.75 -3.42 18.08
CA GLN A 28 10.02 -2.71 18.14
C GLN A 28 10.99 -3.40 19.10
N ALA A 29 10.51 -3.80 20.29
CA ALA A 29 11.33 -4.49 21.30
C ALA A 29 11.93 -5.82 20.80
N GLN A 30 11.27 -6.50 19.86
CA GLN A 30 11.76 -7.75 19.28
C GLN A 30 12.56 -7.53 17.98
N ALA A 31 12.08 -6.64 17.10
CA ALA A 31 12.71 -6.45 15.80
C ALA A 31 14.03 -5.68 15.89
N ILE A 32 14.10 -4.64 16.74
CA ILE A 32 15.28 -3.75 16.80
C ILE A 32 16.56 -4.54 17.15
N PRO A 33 16.60 -5.37 18.21
CA PRO A 33 17.79 -6.16 18.52
C PRO A 33 18.18 -7.13 17.40
N ALA A 34 17.20 -7.86 16.85
CA ALA A 34 17.45 -8.83 15.77
C ALA A 34 18.06 -8.18 14.52
N VAL A 35 17.59 -6.98 14.16
CA VAL A 35 18.15 -6.23 13.03
C VAL A 35 19.58 -5.75 13.35
N LEU A 36 19.84 -5.24 14.55
CA LEU A 36 21.17 -4.79 14.96
C LEU A 36 22.21 -5.93 14.98
N GLU A 37 21.78 -7.17 15.25
CA GLU A 37 22.61 -8.38 15.17
C GLU A 37 22.93 -8.81 13.72
N GLY A 38 22.38 -8.12 12.71
CA GLY A 38 22.58 -8.46 11.31
C GLY A 38 21.75 -9.64 10.82
N ARG A 39 20.78 -10.12 11.62
CA ARG A 39 19.87 -11.22 11.22
C ARG A 39 18.83 -10.70 10.23
N ASP A 40 18.46 -11.53 9.26
CA ASP A 40 17.27 -11.26 8.48
C ASP A 40 16.02 -11.40 9.38
N VAL A 41 14.99 -10.60 9.11
CA VAL A 41 13.77 -10.55 9.93
C VAL A 41 12.53 -10.72 9.07
N MET A 42 11.64 -11.58 9.52
CA MET A 42 10.28 -11.70 8.99
C MET A 42 9.29 -11.35 10.11
N ALA A 43 8.62 -10.21 9.98
CA ALA A 43 7.78 -9.64 11.00
C ALA A 43 6.31 -9.52 10.55
N ALA A 44 5.41 -10.15 11.29
CA ALA A 44 3.97 -9.96 11.19
C ALA A 44 3.48 -9.09 12.35
N ALA A 45 2.99 -7.91 12.01
CA ALA A 45 2.26 -7.07 12.94
C ALA A 45 1.28 -6.19 12.15
N GLN A 46 0.16 -5.84 12.75
CA GLN A 46 -0.82 -4.98 12.06
C GLN A 46 -0.24 -3.58 11.77
N THR A 47 -0.83 -2.85 10.82
CA THR A 47 -0.50 -1.43 10.61
C THR A 47 -0.66 -0.69 11.95
N GLY A 48 0.22 0.25 12.29
CA GLY A 48 0.08 1.03 13.53
C GLY A 48 0.57 0.38 14.82
N THR A 49 1.23 -0.77 14.73
CA THR A 49 1.99 -1.32 15.87
C THR A 49 3.40 -0.74 15.98
N GLY A 50 3.75 0.27 15.17
CA GLY A 50 5.09 0.87 15.16
C GLY A 50 6.11 0.09 14.32
N LYS A 51 5.68 -0.72 13.34
CA LYS A 51 6.55 -1.47 12.40
C LYS A 51 7.62 -0.60 11.75
N THR A 52 7.24 0.60 11.30
CA THR A 52 8.16 1.52 10.63
C THR A 52 9.38 1.81 11.50
N ALA A 53 9.17 2.28 12.73
CA ALA A 53 10.26 2.46 13.70
C ALA A 53 11.02 1.16 14.00
N GLY A 54 10.35 0.01 13.98
CA GLY A 54 10.96 -1.30 14.19
C GLY A 54 12.06 -1.66 13.18
N PHE A 55 11.98 -1.17 11.93
CA PHE A 55 13.05 -1.36 10.95
C PHE A 55 13.88 -0.09 10.70
N THR A 56 13.32 1.11 10.83
CA THR A 56 14.05 2.34 10.53
C THR A 56 15.11 2.66 11.57
N LEU A 57 14.81 2.50 12.86
CA LEU A 57 15.76 2.79 13.93
C LEU A 57 17.04 1.94 13.86
N PRO A 58 16.96 0.60 13.76
CA PRO A 58 18.17 -0.22 13.66
C PRO A 58 18.88 -0.01 12.31
N MET A 59 18.15 0.24 11.22
CA MET A 59 18.74 0.59 9.92
C MET A 59 19.56 1.89 10.02
N LEU A 60 19.04 2.93 10.68
CA LEU A 60 19.75 4.19 10.89
C LEU A 60 21.03 3.99 11.73
N GLU A 61 20.93 3.21 12.80
CA GLU A 61 22.05 2.88 13.67
C GLU A 61 23.17 2.17 12.89
N LEU A 62 22.84 1.16 12.09
CA LEU A 62 23.80 0.43 11.26
C LEU A 62 24.44 1.34 10.20
N LEU A 63 23.64 2.13 9.51
CA LEU A 63 24.15 3.01 8.44
C LEU A 63 25.02 4.14 8.98
N SER A 64 24.72 4.67 10.17
CA SER A 64 25.49 5.76 10.80
C SER A 64 26.95 5.40 11.10
N LYS A 65 27.26 4.09 11.17
CA LYS A 65 28.61 3.55 11.41
C LYS A 65 29.43 3.32 10.14
N GLY A 66 28.81 3.43 8.97
CA GLY A 66 29.45 3.16 7.67
C GLY A 66 29.71 4.41 6.84
N ASP A 67 30.25 4.19 5.64
CA ASP A 67 30.56 5.25 4.68
C ASP A 67 29.32 5.91 4.09
N LYS A 68 29.43 7.17 3.65
CA LYS A 68 28.34 7.83 2.92
C LYS A 68 28.09 7.19 1.55
N ALA A 69 26.82 7.20 1.13
CA ALA A 69 26.43 6.82 -0.22
C ALA A 69 27.15 7.67 -1.28
N ARG A 70 27.59 7.01 -2.35
CA ARG A 70 28.21 7.67 -3.51
C ARG A 70 27.15 8.07 -4.53
N ALA A 71 27.55 8.87 -5.51
CA ALA A 71 26.69 9.29 -6.62
C ALA A 71 25.91 8.14 -7.26
N ASN A 72 24.58 8.28 -7.34
CA ASN A 72 23.65 7.28 -7.86
C ASN A 72 23.67 5.92 -7.12
N GLN A 73 24.24 5.83 -5.92
CA GLN A 73 24.24 4.63 -5.11
C GLN A 73 23.32 4.76 -3.90
N VAL A 74 22.86 3.60 -3.42
CA VAL A 74 22.05 3.47 -2.21
C VAL A 74 22.61 2.41 -1.28
N ARG A 75 22.54 2.65 0.03
CA ARG A 75 23.00 1.70 1.06
C ARG A 75 21.85 0.92 1.70
N ALA A 76 20.69 1.54 1.87
CA ALA A 76 19.46 0.84 2.23
C ALA A 76 18.31 1.19 1.29
N LEU A 77 17.49 0.19 0.99
CA LEU A 77 16.32 0.31 0.12
C LEU A 77 15.08 -0.19 0.87
N VAL A 78 14.12 0.69 1.05
CA VAL A 78 12.78 0.36 1.58
C VAL A 78 11.78 0.37 0.45
N LEU A 79 11.22 -0.79 0.13
CA LEU A 79 10.19 -0.94 -0.89
C LEU A 79 8.81 -0.92 -0.24
N THR A 80 7.93 -0.04 -0.73
CA THR A 80 6.55 0.10 -0.22
C THR A 80 5.52 -0.05 -1.36
N PRO A 81 4.30 -0.54 -1.09
CA PRO A 81 3.26 -0.74 -2.10
C PRO A 81 2.73 0.55 -2.73
N THR A 82 2.65 1.64 -1.96
CA THR A 82 1.97 2.86 -2.39
C THR A 82 2.87 4.08 -2.24
N ARG A 83 2.54 5.11 -3.01
CA ARG A 83 3.29 6.38 -3.02
C ARG A 83 3.15 7.12 -1.70
N GLU A 84 1.95 7.03 -1.12
CA GLU A 84 1.60 7.63 0.16
C GLU A 84 2.39 6.99 1.29
N LEU A 85 2.46 5.66 1.30
CA LEU A 85 3.29 4.94 2.28
C LEU A 85 4.77 5.21 2.06
N ALA A 86 5.23 5.30 0.81
CA ALA A 86 6.62 5.68 0.52
C ALA A 86 6.97 7.05 1.13
N ASP A 87 6.10 8.04 0.93
CA ASP A 87 6.30 9.39 1.47
C ASP A 87 6.26 9.41 3.00
N GLN A 88 5.33 8.68 3.61
CA GLN A 88 5.22 8.53 5.06
C GLN A 88 6.47 7.86 5.67
N VAL A 89 6.90 6.73 5.11
CA VAL A 89 8.09 6.03 5.59
C VAL A 89 9.32 6.94 5.45
N TRP A 90 9.43 7.68 4.34
CA TRP A 90 10.49 8.66 4.15
C TRP A 90 10.46 9.79 5.20
N GLN A 91 9.29 10.36 5.50
CA GLN A 91 9.15 11.38 6.56
C GLN A 91 9.52 10.84 7.94
N ASN A 92 9.20 9.59 8.24
CA ASN A 92 9.61 8.92 9.48
C ASN A 92 11.12 8.71 9.52
N VAL A 93 11.74 8.31 8.40
CA VAL A 93 13.20 8.20 8.30
C VAL A 93 13.85 9.56 8.55
N GLU A 94 13.43 10.62 7.84
CA GLU A 94 13.94 11.99 8.02
C GLU A 94 13.82 12.47 9.48
N THR A 95 12.68 12.21 10.10
CA THR A 95 12.45 12.50 11.52
C THR A 95 13.49 11.81 12.40
N TYR A 96 13.60 10.49 12.28
CA TYR A 96 14.47 9.71 13.18
C TYR A 96 15.95 9.94 12.89
N SER A 97 16.28 10.40 11.67
CA SER A 97 17.64 10.72 11.24
C SER A 97 18.05 12.18 11.43
N GLN A 98 17.20 13.03 12.03
CA GLN A 98 17.46 14.48 12.11
C GLN A 98 18.79 14.86 12.79
N HIS A 99 19.27 14.01 13.71
CA HIS A 99 20.55 14.18 14.40
C HIS A 99 21.68 13.31 13.82
N LEU A 100 21.48 12.73 12.63
CA LEU A 100 22.43 11.88 11.92
C LEU A 100 22.85 12.53 10.59
N ASN A 101 24.08 12.28 10.17
CA ASN A 101 24.61 12.76 8.90
C ASN A 101 24.32 11.77 7.75
N LEU A 102 23.05 11.36 7.63
CA LEU A 102 22.57 10.41 6.62
C LEU A 102 21.69 11.13 5.60
N SER A 103 21.89 10.79 4.32
CA SER A 103 21.11 11.30 3.22
C SER A 103 19.94 10.36 2.90
N THR A 104 18.73 10.90 2.77
CA THR A 104 17.56 10.08 2.49
C THR A 104 16.78 10.63 1.30
N GLN A 105 16.15 9.75 0.52
CA GLN A 105 15.34 10.12 -0.64
C GLN A 105 14.11 9.24 -0.76
N VAL A 106 13.08 9.76 -1.45
CA VAL A 106 11.88 9.01 -1.81
C VAL A 106 11.62 9.06 -3.31
N VAL A 107 11.27 7.93 -3.90
CA VAL A 107 10.96 7.80 -5.33
C VAL A 107 9.69 7.00 -5.59
N TYR A 108 8.75 7.63 -6.28
CA TYR A 108 7.51 6.98 -6.68
C TYR A 108 6.95 7.51 -8.00
N GLY A 109 6.05 6.73 -8.60
CA GLY A 109 5.40 7.03 -9.87
C GLY A 109 4.47 8.26 -9.83
N GLY A 110 3.95 8.69 -10.99
CA GLY A 110 2.93 9.75 -11.07
C GLY A 110 3.41 11.18 -10.80
N VAL A 111 4.71 11.36 -10.60
CA VAL A 111 5.40 12.66 -10.67
C VAL A 111 6.55 12.57 -11.68
N LYS A 112 7.06 13.72 -12.14
CA LYS A 112 8.17 13.78 -13.11
C LYS A 112 9.38 12.99 -12.60
N ILE A 113 10.01 12.21 -13.47
CA ILE A 113 11.16 11.36 -13.10
C ILE A 113 12.47 12.15 -12.98
N ASN A 114 12.69 13.15 -13.84
CA ASN A 114 13.94 13.92 -13.88
C ASN A 114 14.31 14.57 -12.52
N PRO A 115 13.39 15.19 -11.75
CA PRO A 115 13.72 15.69 -10.42
C PRO A 115 14.22 14.59 -9.45
N GLN A 116 13.67 13.38 -9.54
CA GLN A 116 14.12 12.24 -8.73
C GLN A 116 15.52 11.77 -9.17
N MET A 117 15.78 11.70 -10.47
CA MET A 117 17.13 11.39 -10.99
C MET A 117 18.17 12.42 -10.52
N MET A 118 17.82 13.71 -10.57
CA MET A 118 18.73 14.78 -10.15
C MET A 118 19.09 14.69 -8.66
N LYS A 119 18.13 14.32 -7.80
CA LYS A 119 18.37 14.10 -6.37
C LYS A 119 19.33 12.91 -6.14
N LEU A 120 19.13 11.80 -6.87
CA LEU A 120 19.95 10.59 -6.75
C LEU A 120 21.42 10.77 -7.20
N ARG A 121 21.73 11.79 -8.01
CA ARG A 121 23.12 12.09 -8.41
C ARG A 121 24.07 12.35 -7.25
N ARG A 122 23.55 12.76 -6.09
CA ARG A 122 24.36 12.98 -4.88
C ARG A 122 24.59 11.71 -4.06
N GLY A 123 23.89 10.61 -4.38
CA GLY A 123 23.78 9.44 -3.51
C GLY A 123 22.67 9.60 -2.48
N ALA A 124 22.17 8.47 -1.97
CA ALA A 124 21.24 8.44 -0.85
C ALA A 124 21.58 7.25 0.04
N ASP A 125 21.89 7.48 1.32
CA ASP A 125 22.12 6.39 2.27
C ASP A 125 20.86 5.52 2.39
N ILE A 126 19.69 6.16 2.43
CA ILE A 126 18.39 5.49 2.49
C ILE A 126 17.52 5.93 1.32
N LEU A 127 16.99 4.96 0.57
CA LEU A 127 15.99 5.20 -0.46
C LEU A 127 14.69 4.49 -0.13
N VAL A 128 13.60 5.25 -0.05
CA VAL A 128 12.24 4.70 0.01
C VAL A 128 11.63 4.72 -1.39
N ALA A 129 11.10 3.60 -1.86
CA ALA A 129 10.69 3.47 -3.25
C ALA A 129 9.42 2.63 -3.45
N THR A 130 8.67 2.97 -4.51
CA THR A 130 7.65 2.05 -5.07
C THR A 130 8.27 1.19 -6.19
N PRO A 131 7.87 -0.10 -6.34
CA PRO A 131 8.55 -1.05 -7.25
C PRO A 131 8.70 -0.56 -8.69
N GLY A 132 7.62 -0.09 -9.31
CA GLY A 132 7.64 0.36 -10.70
C GLY A 132 8.61 1.52 -10.94
N ARG A 133 8.57 2.56 -10.08
CA ARG A 133 9.47 3.72 -10.24
C ARG A 133 10.93 3.36 -9.98
N LEU A 134 11.20 2.45 -9.05
CA LEU A 134 12.57 1.97 -8.80
C LEU A 134 13.15 1.32 -10.06
N LEU A 135 12.36 0.46 -10.72
CA LEU A 135 12.75 -0.20 -11.97
C LEU A 135 12.95 0.80 -13.11
N ASP A 136 12.09 1.82 -13.24
CA ASP A 136 12.26 2.89 -14.24
C ASP A 136 13.59 3.63 -14.05
N LEU A 137 13.92 4.00 -12.80
CA LEU A 137 15.16 4.72 -12.49
C LEU A 137 16.39 3.84 -12.74
N PHE A 138 16.30 2.54 -12.44
CA PHE A 138 17.37 1.59 -12.74
C PHE A 138 17.58 1.45 -14.25
N GLN A 139 16.51 1.32 -15.04
CA GLN A 139 16.58 1.25 -16.51
C GLN A 139 17.20 2.50 -17.13
N GLN A 140 16.97 3.67 -16.52
CA GLN A 140 17.58 4.94 -16.94
C GLN A 140 19.00 5.14 -16.40
N ASN A 141 19.60 4.13 -15.75
CA ASN A 141 20.92 4.17 -15.14
C ASN A 141 21.08 5.31 -14.12
N ALA A 142 19.98 5.70 -13.47
CA ALA A 142 19.94 6.76 -12.46
C ALA A 142 20.21 6.25 -11.04
N ILE A 143 20.23 4.93 -10.86
CA ILE A 143 20.49 4.27 -9.58
C ILE A 143 21.25 2.96 -9.79
N LYS A 144 22.12 2.64 -8.83
CA LYS A 144 22.90 1.41 -8.76
C LYS A 144 22.81 0.81 -7.36
N PHE A 145 22.84 -0.52 -7.27
CA PHE A 145 22.65 -1.26 -6.02
C PHE A 145 23.93 -1.92 -5.50
N ASP A 146 25.10 -1.65 -6.10
CA ASP A 146 26.36 -2.35 -5.78
C ASP A 146 26.81 -2.20 -4.32
N ARG A 147 26.32 -1.17 -3.63
CA ARG A 147 26.62 -0.85 -2.21
C ARG A 147 25.43 -1.07 -1.29
N LEU A 148 24.39 -1.75 -1.74
CA LEU A 148 23.22 -2.00 -0.92
C LEU A 148 23.57 -2.99 0.20
N GLU A 149 23.42 -2.55 1.44
CA GLU A 149 23.66 -3.29 2.67
C GLU A 149 22.36 -3.84 3.27
N LEU A 150 21.26 -3.08 3.17
CA LEU A 150 19.95 -3.45 3.72
C LEU A 150 18.83 -3.35 2.68
N PHE A 151 17.92 -4.32 2.69
CA PHE A 151 16.70 -4.31 1.89
C PHE A 151 15.48 -4.59 2.76
N VAL A 152 14.49 -3.71 2.68
CA VAL A 152 13.23 -3.81 3.43
C VAL A 152 12.06 -3.92 2.47
N LEU A 153 11.21 -4.94 2.65
CA LEU A 153 9.87 -5.00 2.08
C LEU A 153 8.85 -4.63 3.15
N ASP A 154 8.25 -3.44 3.04
CA ASP A 154 7.19 -3.01 3.94
C ASP A 154 5.80 -3.24 3.32
N GLU A 155 4.86 -3.72 4.13
CA GLU A 155 3.53 -4.17 3.71
C GLU A 155 3.56 -5.14 2.52
N ALA A 156 4.37 -6.20 2.64
CA ALA A 156 4.61 -7.18 1.59
C ALA A 156 3.33 -7.87 1.08
N ASP A 157 2.38 -8.15 1.97
CA ASP A 157 1.03 -8.67 1.66
C ASP A 157 0.29 -7.75 0.71
N ARG A 158 0.32 -6.44 0.97
CA ARG A 158 -0.33 -5.47 0.09
C ARG A 158 0.34 -5.39 -1.27
N MET A 159 1.66 -5.53 -1.34
CA MET A 159 2.34 -5.58 -2.63
C MET A 159 1.92 -6.80 -3.45
N LEU A 160 1.68 -7.95 -2.81
CA LEU A 160 1.15 -9.14 -3.48
C LEU A 160 -0.29 -8.93 -3.96
N ASP A 161 -1.17 -8.39 -3.12
CA ASP A 161 -2.56 -8.09 -3.47
C ASP A 161 -2.67 -7.16 -4.69
N MET A 162 -1.72 -6.22 -4.81
CA MET A 162 -1.64 -5.27 -5.93
C MET A 162 -0.97 -5.84 -7.19
N GLY A 163 -0.52 -7.11 -7.15
CA GLY A 163 0.11 -7.79 -8.27
C GLY A 163 1.58 -7.41 -8.49
N PHE A 164 2.25 -6.76 -7.53
CA PHE A 164 3.65 -6.35 -7.68
C PHE A 164 4.66 -7.49 -7.51
N ILE A 165 4.22 -8.74 -7.36
CA ILE A 165 5.11 -9.90 -7.21
C ILE A 165 6.16 -10.00 -8.33
N HIS A 166 5.79 -9.70 -9.57
CA HIS A 166 6.73 -9.73 -10.70
C HIS A 166 7.76 -8.59 -10.61
N ASP A 167 7.34 -7.41 -10.17
CA ASP A 167 8.21 -6.25 -10.01
C ASP A 167 9.19 -6.46 -8.86
N ILE A 168 8.71 -6.98 -7.71
CA ILE A 168 9.54 -7.35 -6.58
C ILE A 168 10.60 -8.38 -7.00
N LYS A 169 10.20 -9.45 -7.68
CA LYS A 169 11.14 -10.46 -8.19
C LYS A 169 12.18 -9.88 -9.15
N ARG A 170 11.82 -8.87 -9.94
CA ARG A 170 12.78 -8.14 -10.79
C ARG A 170 13.75 -7.33 -9.94
N VAL A 171 13.25 -6.56 -8.97
CA VAL A 171 14.08 -5.78 -8.04
C VAL A 171 15.09 -6.68 -7.34
N ILE A 172 14.64 -7.78 -6.72
CA ILE A 172 15.51 -8.71 -5.97
C ILE A 172 16.67 -9.24 -6.83
N LYS A 173 16.42 -9.52 -8.12
CA LYS A 173 17.47 -9.98 -9.06
C LYS A 173 18.54 -8.93 -9.35
N LEU A 174 18.24 -7.65 -9.15
CA LEU A 174 19.17 -6.54 -9.34
C LEU A 174 20.00 -6.25 -8.08
N LEU A 175 19.58 -6.76 -6.92
CA LEU A 175 20.22 -6.48 -5.64
C LEU A 175 21.46 -7.39 -5.42
N PRO A 176 22.48 -6.91 -4.68
CA PRO A 176 23.66 -7.71 -4.36
C PRO A 176 23.28 -8.91 -3.50
N LYS A 177 23.96 -10.05 -3.68
CA LYS A 177 23.65 -11.30 -2.95
C LYS A 177 23.85 -11.18 -1.43
N ASN A 178 24.90 -10.49 -1.01
CA ASN A 178 25.20 -10.28 0.40
C ASN A 178 24.59 -8.94 0.85
N ARG A 179 23.49 -9.04 1.61
CA ARG A 179 22.74 -7.92 2.20
C ARG A 179 21.82 -8.49 3.27
N GLN A 180 21.44 -7.67 4.24
CA GLN A 180 20.40 -8.01 5.21
C GLN A 180 19.02 -7.77 4.59
N ASN A 181 18.09 -8.71 4.75
CA ASN A 181 16.72 -8.62 4.23
C ASN A 181 15.72 -8.59 5.38
N LEU A 182 14.86 -7.57 5.38
CA LEU A 182 13.79 -7.41 6.34
C LEU A 182 12.45 -7.43 5.61
N MET A 183 11.48 -8.20 6.08
CA MET A 183 10.14 -8.25 5.52
C MET A 183 9.10 -8.01 6.61
N PHE A 184 8.29 -6.97 6.40
CA PHE A 184 7.21 -6.57 7.30
C PHE A 184 5.87 -6.72 6.59
N SER A 185 4.93 -7.38 7.26
CA SER A 185 3.59 -7.64 6.72
C SER A 185 2.55 -7.57 7.83
N ALA A 186 1.26 -7.48 7.48
CA ALA A 186 0.20 -7.65 8.48
C ALA A 186 -0.02 -9.13 8.83
N THR A 187 0.31 -10.06 7.92
CA THR A 187 0.04 -11.50 8.10
C THR A 187 1.16 -12.38 7.54
N PHE A 188 1.20 -13.64 7.97
CA PHE A 188 2.05 -14.69 7.39
C PHE A 188 1.24 -15.64 6.52
N SER A 189 0.63 -15.11 5.47
CA SER A 189 -0.03 -15.96 4.46
C SER A 189 0.98 -16.88 3.75
N ASP A 190 0.50 -17.98 3.17
CA ASP A 190 1.34 -18.91 2.41
C ASP A 190 2.10 -18.19 1.28
N GLU A 191 1.48 -17.20 0.65
CA GLU A 191 2.08 -16.42 -0.43
C GLU A 191 3.23 -15.52 0.08
N ILE A 192 3.09 -14.99 1.30
CA ILE A 192 4.15 -14.23 1.98
C ILE A 192 5.29 -15.13 2.39
N ARG A 193 5.00 -16.33 2.93
CA ARG A 193 6.02 -17.33 3.24
C ARG A 193 6.76 -17.78 1.97
N GLU A 194 6.06 -17.92 0.85
CA GLU A 194 6.67 -18.28 -0.43
C GLU A 194 7.54 -17.15 -1.00
N LEU A 195 7.12 -15.89 -0.86
CA LEU A 195 7.95 -14.73 -1.19
C LEU A 195 9.22 -14.70 -0.33
N ALA A 196 9.08 -14.97 0.98
CA ALA A 196 10.19 -14.97 1.93
C ALA A 196 11.28 -15.97 1.57
N LYS A 197 10.92 -17.20 1.16
CA LYS A 197 11.89 -18.25 0.77
C LYS A 197 12.86 -17.82 -0.33
N GLY A 198 12.43 -16.92 -1.23
CA GLY A 198 13.25 -16.42 -2.32
C GLY A 198 14.05 -15.15 -1.97
N LEU A 199 13.84 -14.60 -0.78
CA LEU A 199 14.37 -13.29 -0.39
C LEU A 199 15.25 -13.34 0.86
N ILE A 200 14.83 -14.12 1.86
CA ILE A 200 15.33 -14.08 3.22
C ILE A 200 15.97 -15.43 3.57
N ASN A 201 17.09 -15.40 4.30
CA ASN A 201 17.81 -16.60 4.73
C ASN A 201 17.78 -16.74 6.26
N ASP A 202 17.25 -17.87 6.76
CA ASP A 202 17.11 -18.17 8.20
C ASP A 202 16.61 -16.97 9.06
N PRO A 203 15.42 -16.42 8.76
CA PRO A 203 14.92 -15.24 9.43
C PRO A 203 14.56 -15.50 10.89
N VAL A 204 14.71 -14.46 11.70
CA VAL A 204 13.95 -14.36 12.94
C VAL A 204 12.48 -14.07 12.59
N GLU A 205 11.60 -15.04 12.86
CA GLU A 205 10.15 -14.84 12.71
C GLU A 205 9.57 -14.16 13.97
N ILE A 206 9.02 -12.97 13.78
CA ILE A 206 8.40 -12.17 14.85
C ILE A 206 6.91 -12.01 14.54
N SER A 207 6.04 -12.43 15.46
CA SER A 207 4.59 -12.30 15.30
C SER A 207 3.98 -11.66 16.54
N VAL A 208 3.42 -10.47 16.38
CA VAL A 208 2.85 -9.69 17.49
C VAL A 208 1.38 -9.43 17.23
N ALA A 209 0.57 -10.20 17.97
CA ALA A 209 -0.89 -10.29 17.99
C ALA A 209 -1.56 -11.02 16.78
N PRO A 210 -2.52 -11.93 17.05
CA PRO A 210 -3.36 -12.53 16.00
C PRO A 210 -4.30 -11.49 15.39
N ALA A 211 -4.63 -11.64 14.10
CA ALA A 211 -5.37 -10.67 13.30
C ALA A 211 -6.70 -10.16 13.92
N ASN A 212 -7.31 -10.93 14.84
CA ASN A 212 -8.63 -10.66 15.41
C ASN A 212 -8.60 -9.89 16.74
N SER A 213 -7.43 -9.65 17.36
CA SER A 213 -7.41 -9.00 18.69
C SER A 213 -7.88 -7.54 18.66
N THR A 214 -7.62 -6.83 17.56
CA THR A 214 -7.94 -5.40 17.38
C THR A 214 -9.40 -5.18 17.01
N VAL A 215 -10.08 -6.19 16.46
CA VAL A 215 -11.52 -6.13 16.19
C VAL A 215 -12.31 -5.97 17.49
N LYS A 216 -11.82 -6.60 18.58
CA LYS A 216 -12.47 -6.55 19.89
C LYS A 216 -12.43 -5.18 20.58
N SER A 217 -11.54 -4.28 20.18
CA SER A 217 -11.43 -2.93 20.76
C SER A 217 -12.21 -1.86 19.98
N ILE A 218 -12.89 -2.26 18.89
CA ILE A 218 -13.63 -1.36 18.01
C ILE A 218 -15.13 -1.59 18.22
N GLU A 219 -15.88 -0.53 18.52
CA GLU A 219 -17.34 -0.60 18.52
C GLU A 219 -17.81 -0.71 17.06
N GLN A 220 -18.39 -1.85 16.72
CA GLN A 220 -18.86 -2.13 15.36
C GLN A 220 -20.39 -2.07 15.34
N SER A 221 -20.93 -1.48 14.28
CA SER A 221 -22.35 -1.53 14.02
C SER A 221 -22.68 -1.59 12.53
N VAL A 222 -23.81 -2.19 12.23
CA VAL A 222 -24.38 -2.30 10.89
C VAL A 222 -25.69 -1.53 10.86
N TYR A 223 -25.79 -0.55 9.98
CA TYR A 223 -27.05 0.12 9.68
C TYR A 223 -27.64 -0.47 8.40
N GLU A 224 -28.81 -1.09 8.55
CA GLU A 224 -29.59 -1.52 7.40
C GLU A 224 -30.26 -0.30 6.78
N VAL A 225 -30.00 -0.05 5.50
CA VAL A 225 -30.47 1.16 4.82
C VAL A 225 -30.56 0.94 3.32
N ASP A 226 -31.63 1.44 2.70
CA ASP A 226 -31.78 1.39 1.25
C ASP A 226 -30.67 2.18 0.55
N ARG A 227 -30.24 1.70 -0.63
CA ARG A 227 -29.13 2.28 -1.39
C ARG A 227 -29.31 3.78 -1.69
N SER A 228 -30.54 4.20 -1.95
CA SER A 228 -30.90 5.61 -2.21
C SER A 228 -30.76 6.50 -0.98
N LYS A 229 -30.89 5.93 0.23
CA LYS A 229 -30.88 6.66 1.49
C LYS A 229 -29.50 6.72 2.18
N ARG A 230 -28.53 5.87 1.79
CA ARG A 230 -27.16 5.83 2.38
C ARG A 230 -26.47 7.19 2.48
N THR A 231 -26.54 8.01 1.43
CA THR A 231 -25.95 9.36 1.44
C THR A 231 -26.63 10.27 2.46
N GLY A 232 -27.96 10.16 2.60
CA GLY A 232 -28.73 10.88 3.61
C GLY A 232 -28.34 10.43 5.02
N LEU A 233 -28.23 9.11 5.23
CA LEU A 233 -27.85 8.54 6.51
C LEU A 233 -26.45 9.00 6.94
N LEU A 234 -25.46 8.97 6.04
CA LEU A 234 -24.10 9.47 6.35
C LEU A 234 -24.14 10.93 6.81
N LYS A 235 -24.87 11.79 6.10
CA LYS A 235 -25.00 13.21 6.46
C LYS A 235 -25.65 13.39 7.82
N HIS A 236 -26.69 12.61 8.09
CA HIS A 236 -27.40 12.60 9.37
C HIS A 236 -26.45 12.21 10.49
N LEU A 237 -25.80 11.05 10.40
CA LEU A 237 -24.88 10.56 11.44
C LEU A 237 -23.72 11.54 11.69
N VAL A 238 -23.08 12.04 10.63
CA VAL A 238 -21.98 13.01 10.75
C VAL A 238 -22.42 14.27 11.51
N LYS A 239 -23.64 14.77 11.26
CA LYS A 239 -24.17 15.97 11.90
C LYS A 239 -24.66 15.71 13.31
N THR A 240 -25.48 14.69 13.50
CA THR A 240 -26.14 14.35 14.77
C THR A 240 -25.12 13.94 15.83
N HIS A 241 -24.15 13.10 15.48
CA HIS A 241 -23.07 12.69 16.39
C HIS A 241 -21.87 13.66 16.36
N ASN A 242 -21.97 14.74 15.60
CA ASN A 242 -20.93 15.74 15.43
C ASN A 242 -19.53 15.17 15.14
N TRP A 243 -19.44 14.14 14.30
CA TRP A 243 -18.17 13.49 13.97
C TRP A 243 -17.19 14.44 13.27
N GLN A 244 -16.01 14.70 13.85
CA GLN A 244 -15.04 15.67 13.30
C GLN A 244 -14.05 15.09 12.29
N GLN A 245 -13.73 13.79 12.38
CA GLN A 245 -12.87 13.09 11.44
C GLN A 245 -13.48 11.74 11.11
N VAL A 246 -13.85 11.58 9.84
CA VAL A 246 -14.53 10.36 9.35
C VAL A 246 -13.87 9.86 8.08
N LEU A 247 -13.36 8.63 8.12
CA LEU A 247 -12.87 7.94 6.92
C LEU A 247 -13.99 7.07 6.34
N VAL A 248 -14.40 7.38 5.12
CA VAL A 248 -15.53 6.73 4.45
C VAL A 248 -15.02 5.89 3.28
N PHE A 249 -15.29 4.60 3.30
CA PHE A 249 -14.91 3.67 2.23
C PHE A 249 -16.04 3.47 1.23
N THR A 250 -15.73 3.68 -0.03
CA THR A 250 -16.62 3.47 -1.18
C THR A 250 -15.98 2.52 -2.18
N ARG A 251 -16.82 1.78 -2.92
CA ARG A 251 -16.36 0.77 -3.88
C ARG A 251 -15.74 1.39 -5.14
N THR A 252 -16.23 2.56 -5.57
CA THR A 252 -15.82 3.14 -6.84
C THR A 252 -15.37 4.59 -6.73
N LYS A 253 -14.39 4.97 -7.54
CA LYS A 253 -13.88 6.36 -7.66
C LYS A 253 -14.96 7.36 -8.09
N HIS A 254 -15.92 6.93 -8.89
CA HIS A 254 -17.03 7.79 -9.32
C HIS A 254 -18.02 8.00 -8.16
N GLY A 255 -18.31 6.94 -7.41
CA GLY A 255 -19.08 7.01 -6.16
C GLY A 255 -18.44 7.95 -5.15
N ALA A 256 -17.12 7.86 -4.95
CA ALA A 256 -16.38 8.76 -4.05
C ALA A 256 -16.56 10.24 -4.42
N ASN A 257 -16.38 10.62 -5.70
CA ASN A 257 -16.56 12.00 -6.12
C ASN A 257 -18.01 12.48 -6.02
N ARG A 258 -18.98 11.60 -6.32
CA ARG A 258 -20.40 11.95 -6.16
C ARG A 258 -20.73 12.21 -4.69
N LEU A 259 -20.28 11.33 -3.79
CA LEU A 259 -20.51 11.45 -2.36
C LEU A 259 -19.92 12.75 -1.80
N VAL A 260 -18.69 13.11 -2.19
CA VAL A 260 -18.08 14.39 -1.79
C VAL A 260 -18.93 15.59 -2.21
N ARG A 261 -19.38 15.64 -3.47
CA ARG A 261 -20.27 16.75 -3.92
C ARG A 261 -21.55 16.83 -3.11
N ASP A 262 -22.13 15.68 -2.77
CA ASP A 262 -23.36 15.63 -1.99
C ASP A 262 -23.14 16.07 -0.53
N LEU A 263 -21.97 15.78 0.05
CA LEU A 263 -21.54 16.23 1.38
C LEU A 263 -21.25 17.75 1.39
N GLU A 264 -20.55 18.26 0.39
CA GLU A 264 -20.25 19.69 0.23
C GLU A 264 -21.54 20.52 0.14
N LYS A 265 -22.52 20.06 -0.66
CA LYS A 265 -23.86 20.68 -0.71
C LYS A 265 -24.55 20.74 0.65
N ALA A 266 -24.27 19.77 1.53
CA ALA A 266 -24.79 19.74 2.89
C ALA A 266 -23.94 20.54 3.89
N LYS A 267 -22.96 21.33 3.40
CA LYS A 267 -21.98 22.10 4.16
C LYS A 267 -21.07 21.24 5.03
N ILE A 268 -20.74 20.04 4.58
CA ILE A 268 -19.76 19.14 5.22
C ILE A 268 -18.48 19.18 4.39
N ALA A 269 -17.38 19.63 4.99
CA ALA A 269 -16.08 19.65 4.34
C ALA A 269 -15.62 18.22 4.04
N ALA A 270 -15.47 17.88 2.76
CA ALA A 270 -15.15 16.53 2.33
C ALA A 270 -14.13 16.52 1.19
N ALA A 271 -13.32 15.47 1.11
CA ALA A 271 -12.38 15.27 0.01
C ALA A 271 -12.38 13.80 -0.42
N ALA A 272 -12.12 13.55 -1.72
CA ALA A 272 -12.01 12.20 -2.26
C ALA A 272 -10.55 11.82 -2.49
N ILE A 273 -10.16 10.62 -2.10
CA ILE A 273 -8.83 10.05 -2.32
C ILE A 273 -8.94 8.69 -3.03
N HIS A 274 -8.52 8.64 -4.31
CA HIS A 274 -8.61 7.44 -5.15
C HIS A 274 -7.61 7.51 -6.32
N GLY A 275 -7.42 6.40 -7.05
CA GLY A 275 -6.35 6.28 -8.06
C GLY A 275 -6.42 7.27 -9.23
N ASN A 276 -7.61 7.80 -9.54
CA ASN A 276 -7.77 8.86 -10.56
C ASN A 276 -7.41 10.28 -10.09
N LYS A 277 -7.12 10.51 -8.81
CA LYS A 277 -6.65 11.84 -8.34
C LYS A 277 -5.15 11.97 -8.64
N SER A 278 -4.70 13.18 -8.94
CA SER A 278 -3.26 13.46 -9.05
C SER A 278 -2.59 13.25 -7.69
N GLN A 279 -1.28 12.97 -7.70
CA GLN A 279 -0.54 12.72 -6.47
C GLN A 279 -0.62 13.91 -5.50
N ASN A 280 -0.43 15.13 -6.00
CA ASN A 280 -0.54 16.35 -5.21
C ASN A 280 -1.95 16.52 -4.61
N ALA A 281 -3.01 16.16 -5.35
CA ALA A 281 -4.37 16.23 -4.83
C ALA A 281 -4.60 15.20 -3.72
N ARG A 282 -4.02 13.99 -3.82
CA ARG A 282 -4.11 12.97 -2.76
C ARG A 282 -3.37 13.41 -1.49
N MET A 283 -2.17 13.96 -1.63
CA MET A 283 -1.39 14.53 -0.52
C MET A 283 -2.12 15.70 0.15
N LYS A 284 -2.69 16.63 -0.64
CA LYS A 284 -3.47 17.75 -0.10
C LYS A 284 -4.70 17.29 0.66
N ALA A 285 -5.45 16.32 0.12
CA ALA A 285 -6.62 15.76 0.78
C ALA A 285 -6.25 15.05 2.09
N LEU A 286 -5.12 14.34 2.11
CA LEU A 286 -4.61 13.68 3.30
C LEU A 286 -4.16 14.68 4.37
N ALA A 287 -3.40 15.72 3.99
CA ALA A 287 -2.95 16.76 4.90
C ALA A 287 -4.15 17.51 5.51
N GLY A 288 -5.08 18.00 4.67
CA GLY A 288 -6.27 18.67 5.16
C GLY A 288 -7.15 17.78 6.05
N PHE A 289 -7.15 16.46 5.83
CA PHE A 289 -7.85 15.54 6.72
C PHE A 289 -7.17 15.42 8.09
N LYS A 290 -5.83 15.34 8.12
CA LYS A 290 -5.04 15.29 9.36
C LYS A 290 -5.18 16.59 10.16
N ASP A 291 -5.20 17.73 9.48
CA ASP A 291 -5.29 19.05 10.10
C ASP A 291 -6.73 19.45 10.48
N GLY A 292 -7.72 18.61 10.17
CA GLY A 292 -9.13 18.83 10.49
C GLY A 292 -9.88 19.75 9.52
N GLU A 293 -9.21 20.31 8.50
CA GLU A 293 -9.85 21.09 7.44
C GLU A 293 -10.86 20.26 6.63
N VAL A 294 -10.53 18.99 6.39
CA VAL A 294 -11.42 18.01 5.76
C VAL A 294 -12.02 17.15 6.87
N ARG A 295 -13.33 17.29 7.08
CA ARG A 295 -14.08 16.52 8.08
C ARG A 295 -14.33 15.08 7.63
N VAL A 296 -14.58 14.86 6.33
CA VAL A 296 -14.89 13.55 5.75
C VAL A 296 -13.95 13.22 4.59
N LEU A 297 -13.11 12.19 4.77
CA LEU A 297 -12.25 11.69 3.69
C LEU A 297 -12.91 10.46 3.05
N VAL A 298 -13.29 10.57 1.78
CA VAL A 298 -13.92 9.48 1.03
C VAL A 298 -12.89 8.74 0.19
N ALA A 299 -12.68 7.47 0.46
CA ALA A 299 -11.62 6.66 -0.13
C ALA A 299 -12.14 5.39 -0.83
N THR A 300 -11.32 4.87 -1.74
CA THR A 300 -11.44 3.50 -2.27
C THR A 300 -10.36 2.62 -1.64
N ASP A 301 -10.62 1.31 -1.49
CA ASP A 301 -9.70 0.36 -0.82
C ASP A 301 -8.25 0.47 -1.28
N ILE A 302 -8.03 0.45 -2.60
CA ILE A 302 -6.69 0.50 -3.21
C ILE A 302 -5.86 1.70 -2.75
N VAL A 303 -6.53 2.81 -2.45
CA VAL A 303 -5.88 4.08 -2.09
C VAL A 303 -5.86 4.33 -0.59
N ALA A 304 -6.82 3.79 0.16
CA ALA A 304 -6.81 3.86 1.61
C ALA A 304 -5.83 2.86 2.25
N ARG A 305 -5.56 1.74 1.58
CA ARG A 305 -4.47 0.83 1.94
C ARG A 305 -3.14 1.57 1.81
N GLY A 306 -2.47 1.81 2.94
CA GLY A 306 -1.18 2.52 3.02
C GLY A 306 -1.30 4.00 3.40
N LEU A 307 -2.50 4.50 3.74
CA LEU A 307 -2.63 5.81 4.37
C LEU A 307 -2.32 5.69 5.88
N ASP A 308 -1.41 6.54 6.36
CA ASP A 308 -1.17 6.72 7.79
C ASP A 308 -2.21 7.62 8.42
N ILE A 309 -3.40 7.07 8.55
CA ILE A 309 -4.51 7.72 9.19
C ILE A 309 -5.03 6.73 10.22
N GLN A 310 -4.28 6.60 11.29
CA GLN A 310 -4.58 5.70 12.40
C GLN A 310 -5.25 6.51 13.50
N GLU A 311 -5.86 5.80 14.45
CA GLU A 311 -6.50 6.41 15.64
C GLU A 311 -7.67 7.34 15.28
N LEU A 312 -8.35 7.05 14.17
CA LEU A 312 -9.55 7.79 13.83
C LEU A 312 -10.66 7.51 14.82
N PRO A 313 -11.49 8.50 15.19
CA PRO A 313 -12.66 8.25 16.01
C PRO A 313 -13.72 7.45 15.24
N ASN A 314 -13.86 7.68 13.92
CA ASN A 314 -14.94 7.10 13.12
C ASN A 314 -14.45 6.57 11.77
N VAL A 315 -14.85 5.35 11.45
CA VAL A 315 -14.70 4.72 10.14
C VAL A 315 -16.07 4.29 9.62
N VAL A 316 -16.39 4.60 8.37
CA VAL A 316 -17.66 4.22 7.73
C VAL A 316 -17.41 3.38 6.49
N ASN A 317 -17.90 2.14 6.48
CA ASN A 317 -18.05 1.34 5.29
C ASN A 317 -19.34 1.74 4.56
N PHE A 318 -19.26 2.74 3.68
CA PHE A 318 -20.41 3.18 2.88
C PHE A 318 -20.84 2.12 1.87
N ASP A 319 -19.86 1.41 1.31
CA ASP A 319 -20.04 0.17 0.58
C ASP A 319 -19.30 -0.95 1.31
N LEU A 320 -20.00 -2.04 1.65
CA LEU A 320 -19.38 -3.21 2.28
C LEU A 320 -18.33 -3.87 1.35
N PRO A 321 -17.16 -4.29 1.85
CA PRO A 321 -16.15 -4.94 1.02
C PRO A 321 -16.58 -6.36 0.64
N ASN A 322 -16.27 -6.77 -0.58
CA ASN A 322 -16.51 -8.13 -1.09
C ASN A 322 -15.29 -9.07 -0.90
N VAL A 323 -14.17 -8.52 -0.43
CA VAL A 323 -13.01 -9.26 0.09
C VAL A 323 -13.03 -9.05 1.60
N TYR A 324 -13.29 -10.12 2.36
CA TYR A 324 -13.64 -10.00 3.77
C TYR A 324 -12.46 -9.47 4.62
N GLU A 325 -11.23 -9.81 4.24
CA GLU A 325 -10.01 -9.34 4.88
C GLU A 325 -9.88 -7.81 4.81
N ASP A 326 -10.46 -7.17 3.77
CA ASP A 326 -10.49 -5.71 3.69
C ASP A 326 -11.31 -5.07 4.79
N TYR A 327 -12.36 -5.74 5.26
CA TYR A 327 -13.15 -5.23 6.37
C TYR A 327 -12.27 -4.96 7.60
N VAL A 328 -11.45 -5.95 7.98
CA VAL A 328 -10.50 -5.85 9.11
C VAL A 328 -9.49 -4.73 8.88
N HIS A 329 -9.01 -4.57 7.63
CA HIS A 329 -8.08 -3.49 7.28
C HIS A 329 -8.69 -2.09 7.33
N ARG A 330 -9.98 -1.97 6.99
CA ARG A 330 -10.73 -0.71 7.02
C ARG A 330 -11.03 -0.29 8.45
N ILE A 331 -11.63 -1.18 9.25
CA ILE A 331 -11.98 -0.86 10.64
C ILE A 331 -10.73 -0.72 11.51
N GLY A 332 -9.63 -1.40 11.15
CA GLY A 332 -8.34 -1.23 11.81
C GLY A 332 -7.70 0.16 11.67
N ARG A 333 -8.37 1.14 11.04
CA ARG A 333 -8.03 2.57 11.06
C ARG A 333 -8.53 3.30 12.32
N THR A 334 -9.38 2.65 13.10
CA THR A 334 -9.93 3.14 14.37
C THR A 334 -9.57 2.18 15.53
N GLY A 335 -9.83 2.58 16.78
CA GLY A 335 -9.74 1.72 17.97
C GLY A 335 -8.33 1.25 18.38
N ARG A 336 -7.30 2.10 18.24
CA ARG A 336 -5.90 1.79 18.57
C ARG A 336 -5.40 2.59 19.79
N ALA A 337 -4.30 2.13 20.40
CA ALA A 337 -3.59 2.78 21.50
C ALA A 337 -4.43 3.09 22.76
N GLY A 338 -5.46 2.28 23.02
CA GLY A 338 -6.34 2.44 24.20
C GLY A 338 -7.55 3.37 23.97
N ALA A 339 -7.66 4.01 22.79
CA ALA A 339 -8.85 4.76 22.41
C ALA A 339 -9.94 3.82 21.87
N THR A 340 -11.19 4.03 22.31
CA THR A 340 -12.37 3.41 21.71
C THR A 340 -12.70 4.11 20.39
N GLY A 341 -12.98 3.32 19.37
CA GLY A 341 -13.25 3.80 18.03
C GLY A 341 -14.50 3.18 17.43
N GLU A 342 -15.24 3.93 16.61
CA GLU A 342 -16.50 3.46 16.02
C GLU A 342 -16.31 3.09 14.54
N ALA A 343 -16.75 1.88 14.19
CA ALA A 343 -16.81 1.38 12.82
C ALA A 343 -18.26 1.09 12.41
N VAL A 344 -18.79 1.95 11.55
CA VAL A 344 -20.16 1.85 11.03
C VAL A 344 -20.16 1.26 9.64
N SER A 345 -21.05 0.31 9.36
CA SER A 345 -21.21 -0.28 8.03
C SER A 345 -22.63 -0.14 7.52
N PHE A 346 -22.78 0.35 6.28
CA PHE A 346 -24.08 0.43 5.63
C PHE A 346 -24.31 -0.81 4.79
N VAL A 347 -25.42 -1.48 5.05
CA VAL A 347 -25.79 -2.72 4.36
C VAL A 347 -27.15 -2.59 3.72
N THR A 348 -27.28 -3.25 2.57
CA THR A 348 -28.57 -3.53 1.93
C THR A 348 -28.79 -5.03 1.89
N HIS A 349 -30.01 -5.45 1.56
CA HIS A 349 -30.34 -6.84 1.30
C HIS A 349 -29.33 -7.55 0.36
N GLU A 350 -28.79 -6.86 -0.64
CA GLU A 350 -27.81 -7.40 -1.58
C GLU A 350 -26.43 -7.69 -0.96
N ASP A 351 -26.10 -7.03 0.16
CA ASP A 351 -24.80 -7.18 0.84
C ASP A 351 -24.80 -8.34 1.86
N ALA A 352 -25.88 -9.13 1.96
CA ALA A 352 -26.05 -10.19 2.96
C ALA A 352 -24.91 -11.23 2.93
N ASP A 353 -24.57 -11.75 1.75
CA ASP A 353 -23.49 -12.73 1.59
C ASP A 353 -22.13 -12.17 2.02
N ASP A 354 -21.88 -10.90 1.75
CA ASP A 354 -20.64 -10.23 2.14
C ASP A 354 -20.59 -10.00 3.66
N LEU A 355 -21.71 -9.58 4.26
CA LEU A 355 -21.84 -9.43 5.71
C LEU A 355 -21.59 -10.76 6.44
N PHE A 356 -22.24 -11.85 5.99
CA PHE A 356 -22.08 -13.16 6.61
C PHE A 356 -20.66 -13.69 6.48
N GLY A 357 -20.01 -13.42 5.35
CA GLY A 357 -18.60 -13.74 5.13
C GLY A 357 -17.66 -12.99 6.08
N ILE A 358 -17.94 -11.71 6.32
CA ILE A 358 -17.20 -10.87 7.27
C ILE A 358 -17.41 -11.35 8.71
N GLU A 359 -18.65 -11.55 9.15
CA GLU A 359 -18.98 -12.05 10.50
C GLU A 359 -18.31 -13.39 10.77
N ARG A 360 -18.29 -14.27 9.76
CA ARG A 360 -17.53 -15.53 9.79
C ARG A 360 -16.02 -15.32 9.84
N LEU A 361 -15.46 -14.34 9.15
CA LEU A 361 -14.02 -14.07 9.21
C LEU A 361 -13.61 -13.60 10.63
N ILE A 362 -14.39 -12.69 11.22
CA ILE A 362 -14.10 -12.12 12.53
C ILE A 362 -14.57 -13.02 13.68
N GLN A 363 -15.37 -14.06 13.38
CA GLN A 363 -15.99 -14.99 14.34
C GLN A 363 -16.94 -14.29 15.33
N GLU A 364 -17.67 -13.28 14.86
CA GLU A 364 -18.57 -12.46 15.66
C GLU A 364 -19.70 -11.90 14.79
N LEU A 365 -20.92 -11.82 15.35
CA LEU A 365 -22.05 -11.15 14.70
C LEU A 365 -21.97 -9.65 14.96
N ILE A 366 -22.13 -8.83 13.93
CA ILE A 366 -22.03 -7.38 14.10
C ILE A 366 -23.40 -6.84 14.55
N PRO A 367 -23.48 -6.05 15.63
CA PRO A 367 -24.72 -5.46 16.10
C PRO A 367 -25.43 -4.65 15.01
N ARG A 368 -26.72 -4.93 14.80
CA ARG A 368 -27.55 -4.22 13.82
C ARG A 368 -28.26 -3.05 14.50
N LYS A 369 -28.18 -1.86 13.90
CA LYS A 369 -28.84 -0.63 14.33
C LYS A 369 -29.82 -0.19 13.22
N ILE A 370 -30.98 0.33 13.63
CA ILE A 370 -31.94 0.98 12.73
C ILE A 370 -31.97 2.46 13.12
N GLU A 371 -31.72 3.34 12.15
CA GLU A 371 -31.84 4.78 12.37
C GLU A 371 -33.25 5.24 11.96
N PRO A 372 -34.00 5.93 12.84
CA PRO A 372 -35.33 6.44 12.51
C PRO A 372 -35.34 7.30 11.23
N GLY A 373 -36.29 7.03 10.32
CA GLY A 373 -36.41 7.68 9.02
C GLY A 373 -35.53 7.08 7.91
N PHE A 374 -34.65 6.14 8.26
CA PHE A 374 -33.76 5.43 7.33
C PHE A 374 -34.06 3.93 7.25
N GLU A 375 -35.23 3.50 7.72
CA GLU A 375 -35.65 2.10 7.71
C GLU A 375 -35.57 1.53 6.28
N PRO A 376 -35.00 0.32 6.11
CA PRO A 376 -34.93 -0.34 4.82
C PRO A 376 -36.29 -0.88 4.42
N GLN A 377 -36.62 -0.82 3.13
CA GLN A 377 -37.82 -1.49 2.62
C GLN A 377 -37.65 -3.01 2.61
N ASN A 378 -36.44 -3.47 2.28
CA ASN A 378 -36.07 -4.88 2.25
C ASN A 378 -34.94 -5.12 3.26
N PRO A 379 -35.24 -5.67 4.45
CA PRO A 379 -34.23 -5.91 5.47
C PRO A 379 -33.23 -6.99 5.06
N VAL A 380 -32.05 -6.95 5.67
CA VAL A 380 -31.04 -7.98 5.51
C VAL A 380 -31.47 -9.23 6.26
N PRO A 381 -31.41 -10.44 5.67
CA PRO A 381 -31.76 -11.66 6.39
C PRO A 381 -30.94 -11.80 7.68
N GLU A 382 -31.54 -12.37 8.73
CA GLU A 382 -30.81 -12.62 9.99
C GLU A 382 -29.61 -13.54 9.76
N SER A 383 -28.44 -13.13 10.29
CA SER A 383 -27.23 -13.94 10.25
C SER A 383 -27.21 -14.95 11.39
N LYS A 384 -26.80 -16.19 11.08
CA LYS A 384 -26.35 -17.17 12.07
C LYS A 384 -24.86 -17.36 11.89
N LEU A 385 -24.10 -17.21 12.97
CA LEU A 385 -22.63 -17.27 12.90
C LEU A 385 -22.17 -18.66 12.45
N ASP A 386 -21.60 -18.74 11.26
CA ASP A 386 -20.95 -19.95 10.73
C ASP A 386 -19.46 -19.93 11.11
N THR A 387 -19.04 -20.78 12.03
CA THR A 387 -17.65 -20.83 12.54
C THR A 387 -16.70 -21.65 11.68
N ARG A 388 -17.17 -22.29 10.61
CA ARG A 388 -16.31 -23.14 9.75
C ARG A 388 -15.23 -22.28 9.06
N PRO A 389 -14.05 -22.82 8.70
CA PRO A 389 -13.04 -22.08 7.94
C PRO A 389 -13.55 -21.64 6.56
N LEU A 390 -13.28 -20.40 6.14
CA LEU A 390 -13.64 -19.92 4.80
C LEU A 390 -12.87 -20.71 3.73
N LYS A 391 -13.59 -21.30 2.76
CA LYS A 391 -12.95 -21.98 1.62
C LYS A 391 -12.54 -20.94 0.59
N LYS A 392 -11.24 -20.86 0.24
CA LYS A 392 -10.75 -20.02 -0.87
C LYS A 392 -11.56 -20.31 -2.14
N LYS A 393 -12.19 -19.29 -2.74
CA LYS A 393 -12.85 -19.39 -4.05
C LYS A 393 -11.77 -19.76 -5.07
N LYS A 394 -11.75 -21.03 -5.53
CA LYS A 394 -10.87 -21.44 -6.63
C LYS A 394 -11.23 -20.61 -7.87
N PRO A 395 -10.26 -20.05 -8.61
CA PRO A 395 -10.57 -19.30 -9.83
C PRO A 395 -11.36 -20.20 -10.78
N LYS A 396 -12.49 -19.70 -11.29
CA LYS A 396 -13.29 -20.41 -12.29
C LYS A 396 -12.39 -20.66 -13.50
N LYS A 397 -12.10 -21.94 -13.79
CA LYS A 397 -11.39 -22.31 -15.02
C LYS A 397 -12.14 -21.69 -16.21
N PRO A 398 -11.44 -21.05 -17.16
CA PRO A 398 -12.09 -20.52 -18.34
C PRO A 398 -12.84 -21.65 -19.05
N LYS A 399 -14.14 -21.46 -19.30
CA LYS A 399 -14.94 -22.39 -20.10
C LYS A 399 -14.26 -22.46 -21.47
N LYS A 400 -13.79 -23.65 -21.85
CA LYS A 400 -13.34 -23.90 -23.23
C LYS A 400 -14.47 -23.47 -24.19
N PRO A 401 -14.17 -22.75 -25.28
CA PRO A 401 -15.17 -22.46 -26.29
C PRO A 401 -15.70 -23.79 -26.84
N LYS A 402 -17.02 -23.95 -26.86
CA LYS A 402 -17.68 -25.05 -27.59
C LYS A 402 -17.34 -24.84 -29.06
N GLN A 403 -16.57 -25.75 -29.65
CA GLN A 403 -16.51 -25.90 -31.10
C GLN A 403 -17.92 -26.17 -31.58
N VAL A 404 -18.41 -25.29 -32.44
CA VAL A 404 -19.61 -25.50 -33.23
C VAL A 404 -19.10 -26.13 -34.53
N ASP A 405 -19.12 -27.46 -34.59
CA ASP A 405 -18.90 -28.16 -35.86
C ASP A 405 -20.20 -28.11 -36.67
N GLY A 406 -20.08 -27.54 -37.87
CA GLY A 406 -21.16 -27.40 -38.83
C GLY A 406 -21.52 -28.71 -39.53
N GLU A 407 -22.82 -28.83 -39.78
CA GLU A 407 -23.49 -29.44 -40.94
C GLU A 407 -23.00 -30.80 -41.48
N LYS A 408 -23.89 -31.80 -41.35
CA LYS A 408 -24.33 -32.58 -42.51
C LYS A 408 -25.80 -33.00 -42.34
N ALA A 409 -26.55 -32.76 -43.41
CA ALA A 409 -27.96 -33.04 -43.58
C ALA A 409 -28.23 -34.53 -43.88
N SER A 410 -29.48 -34.96 -43.59
CA SER A 410 -30.31 -35.86 -44.41
C SER A 410 -31.12 -36.88 -43.59
N THR A 411 -32.45 -36.80 -43.79
CA THR A 411 -33.46 -37.87 -43.79
C THR A 411 -33.84 -38.59 -42.49
N GLY A 412 -34.93 -38.12 -41.87
CA GLY A 412 -36.24 -38.78 -41.93
C GLY A 412 -36.39 -40.19 -41.35
N ASN A 413 -37.15 -40.26 -40.24
CA ASN A 413 -38.39 -41.04 -40.04
C ASN A 413 -38.47 -41.83 -38.71
N GLN A 414 -39.69 -41.81 -38.15
CA GLN A 414 -40.32 -42.75 -37.20
C GLN A 414 -40.02 -42.72 -35.68
N GLN A 415 -40.86 -41.95 -34.99
CA GLN A 415 -41.91 -42.41 -34.05
C GLN A 415 -41.69 -43.65 -33.14
N SER A 416 -41.65 -43.33 -31.84
CA SER A 416 -42.50 -43.86 -30.74
C SER A 416 -42.30 -45.27 -30.13
N LYS A 417 -42.26 -45.22 -28.78
CA LYS A 417 -42.72 -46.20 -27.78
C LYS A 417 -41.91 -47.50 -27.59
N ALA A 418 -41.28 -47.63 -26.42
CA ALA A 418 -41.79 -48.43 -25.29
C ALA A 418 -40.66 -48.74 -24.27
N LYS A 419 -40.91 -48.41 -22.99
CA LYS A 419 -40.38 -49.13 -21.80
C LYS A 419 -41.12 -50.49 -21.72
N PRO A 420 -40.68 -51.54 -20.96
CA PRO A 420 -40.09 -51.40 -19.62
C PRO A 420 -39.12 -52.50 -19.10
N ASN A 421 -38.49 -52.17 -17.96
CA ASN A 421 -38.17 -52.95 -16.75
C ASN A 421 -37.44 -54.31 -16.72
N SER A 422 -36.67 -54.37 -15.62
CA SER A 422 -36.30 -55.53 -14.78
C SER A 422 -35.11 -56.34 -15.29
N SER A 423 -34.26 -56.94 -14.46
CA SER A 423 -33.90 -56.85 -13.03
C SER A 423 -32.80 -57.90 -12.80
N ASN A 424 -32.03 -57.74 -11.72
CA ASN A 424 -31.25 -58.78 -11.04
C ASN A 424 -29.98 -59.30 -11.76
N ALA A 425 -28.82 -58.99 -11.18
CA ALA A 425 -28.05 -59.86 -10.26
C ALA A 425 -27.12 -60.75 -11.11
N THR A 426 -25.81 -60.87 -10.84
CA THR A 426 -25.23 -61.40 -9.61
C THR A 426 -23.71 -61.16 -9.63
N LYS A 427 -23.15 -60.86 -8.46
CA LYS A 427 -21.74 -61.01 -8.03
C LYS A 427 -21.16 -62.42 -8.33
N PRO A 428 -19.90 -62.79 -7.99
CA PRO A 428 -18.68 -62.04 -7.63
C PRO A 428 -17.33 -62.63 -8.14
N LYS A 429 -16.20 -62.02 -7.70
CA LYS A 429 -14.90 -62.63 -7.32
C LYS A 429 -14.04 -63.33 -8.39
N SER A 430 -12.83 -62.81 -8.57
CA SER A 430 -11.60 -63.52 -8.18
C SER A 430 -10.38 -62.59 -8.27
N LYS A 431 -9.35 -62.96 -7.51
CA LYS A 431 -8.24 -62.15 -7.00
C LYS A 431 -6.93 -62.71 -7.65
N PRO A 432 -5.72 -62.47 -7.11
CA PRO A 432 -4.62 -61.71 -7.72
C PRO A 432 -3.37 -62.60 -8.04
N ARG A 433 -2.20 -61.95 -8.22
CA ARG A 433 -0.78 -62.44 -8.34
C ARG A 433 -0.20 -62.18 -9.74
N SER A 434 1.08 -61.90 -9.95
CA SER A 434 2.34 -61.99 -9.17
C SER A 434 3.36 -61.04 -9.83
N GLN A 435 4.14 -60.26 -9.08
CA GLN A 435 5.52 -60.55 -8.63
C GLN A 435 6.56 -60.86 -9.74
N GLY A 436 7.71 -60.17 -9.65
CA GLY A 436 9.02 -60.60 -10.15
C GLY A 436 9.71 -59.51 -10.98
N ASN A 437 10.62 -58.71 -10.42
CA ASN A 437 12.10 -58.90 -10.41
C ASN A 437 12.75 -58.74 -11.82
N ARG A 438 13.92 -58.14 -12.06
CA ARG A 438 14.97 -57.43 -11.30
C ARG A 438 16.10 -57.12 -12.33
N VAL A 439 17.03 -56.21 -11.99
CA VAL A 439 18.45 -56.09 -12.44
C VAL A 439 18.84 -55.21 -13.65
N GLU A 440 19.55 -54.13 -13.28
CA GLU A 440 20.83 -53.50 -13.72
C GLU A 440 21.57 -53.82 -15.05
N GLY A 441 22.33 -52.80 -15.49
CA GLY A 441 23.60 -52.91 -16.24
C GLY A 441 23.63 -52.02 -17.50
N ASP A 442 24.10 -50.76 -17.44
CA ASP A 442 25.49 -50.25 -17.57
C ASP A 442 26.02 -50.11 -19.03
N LYS A 443 26.80 -49.03 -19.22
CA LYS A 443 27.79 -48.70 -20.29
C LYS A 443 27.39 -47.90 -21.54
N SER A 444 27.86 -46.64 -21.52
CA SER A 444 28.74 -45.96 -22.50
C SER A 444 28.61 -46.27 -24.00
N ASN A 445 28.52 -45.24 -24.86
CA ASN A 445 29.67 -44.73 -25.65
C ASN A 445 29.27 -43.54 -26.55
N ALA A 446 30.26 -42.69 -26.85
CA ALA A 446 30.20 -41.55 -27.76
C ALA A 446 30.37 -41.98 -29.24
N ASN A 447 29.70 -41.30 -30.19
CA ASN A 447 30.33 -40.51 -31.27
C ASN A 447 29.31 -40.02 -32.33
N LYS A 448 29.59 -38.84 -32.89
CA LYS A 448 28.94 -38.24 -34.08
C LYS A 448 29.21 -39.04 -35.36
N PRO A 449 28.48 -38.75 -36.47
CA PRO A 449 29.11 -37.91 -37.50
C PRO A 449 28.17 -36.83 -38.10
N ARG A 450 28.65 -36.22 -39.19
CA ARG A 450 28.52 -34.83 -39.66
C ARG A 450 27.72 -34.75 -40.97
N ARG A 451 27.23 -33.53 -41.29
CA ARG A 451 27.07 -32.90 -42.63
C ARG A 451 25.98 -33.42 -43.60
N ASN A 452 25.08 -32.52 -44.06
CA ASN A 452 25.28 -31.73 -45.29
C ASN A 452 24.23 -30.61 -45.49
N LYS A 453 24.68 -29.55 -46.17
CA LYS A 453 23.96 -28.36 -46.71
C LYS A 453 23.94 -28.50 -48.25
N PRO A 454 23.12 -27.74 -49.00
CA PRO A 454 23.64 -26.56 -49.74
C PRO A 454 22.71 -25.33 -49.66
N ASN A 455 23.19 -24.08 -49.55
CA ASN A 455 23.72 -23.13 -50.58
C ASN A 455 22.59 -22.55 -51.47
N SER A 456 22.47 -21.28 -51.89
CA SER A 456 23.18 -19.99 -51.81
C SER A 456 22.30 -18.96 -52.55
N GLY A 457 22.42 -17.64 -52.27
CA GLY A 457 21.79 -16.63 -53.13
C GLY A 457 21.97 -15.19 -52.67
N ASN A 458 23.10 -14.61 -53.05
CA ASN A 458 23.54 -13.23 -52.83
C ASN A 458 22.79 -12.24 -53.76
N ARG A 459 22.55 -10.97 -53.36
CA ARG A 459 22.66 -9.74 -54.20
C ARG A 459 22.15 -8.45 -53.51
N LYS A 460 23.07 -7.48 -53.35
CA LYS A 460 22.92 -6.03 -53.59
C LYS A 460 23.71 -5.73 -54.91
N PRO A 461 23.59 -4.59 -55.64
CA PRO A 461 23.54 -3.22 -55.09
C PRO A 461 22.81 -2.10 -55.91
N GLN A 462 22.75 -0.91 -55.28
CA GLN A 462 22.88 0.48 -55.81
C GLN A 462 21.79 1.27 -56.58
N ASN A 463 21.70 2.55 -56.13
CA ASN A 463 21.38 3.83 -56.78
C ASN A 463 19.95 4.24 -57.18
N GLY A 464 19.61 5.48 -56.81
CA GLY A 464 18.48 6.24 -57.34
C GLY A 464 18.09 7.49 -56.51
N ASN A 465 18.65 8.64 -56.87
CA ASN A 465 18.21 10.00 -56.49
C ASN A 465 16.71 10.24 -56.74
N ASN A 466 16.03 11.01 -55.89
CA ASN A 466 15.53 12.36 -56.25
C ASN A 466 14.65 13.01 -55.16
N LYS A 467 14.97 14.29 -54.89
CA LYS A 467 14.04 15.33 -54.40
C LYS A 467 12.95 15.59 -55.44
N PRO A 468 11.88 16.30 -55.03
CA PRO A 468 11.64 17.57 -55.72
C PRO A 468 11.45 18.75 -54.77
N SER A 469 11.97 19.88 -55.22
CA SER A 469 11.71 21.25 -54.77
C SER A 469 10.89 21.98 -55.83
N GLY A 470 10.02 22.90 -55.40
CA GLY A 470 9.48 24.02 -56.21
C GLY A 470 8.44 24.77 -55.39
N GLN A 471 8.75 25.90 -54.74
CA GLN A 471 9.00 27.28 -55.22
C GLN A 471 7.76 28.12 -55.55
N GLY A 472 7.80 29.36 -55.02
CA GLY A 472 6.95 30.52 -55.30
C GLY A 472 6.82 31.37 -54.02
N GLN A 473 7.82 32.18 -53.62
CA GLN A 473 8.04 33.63 -53.96
C GLN A 473 6.85 34.52 -53.60
N ARG A 474 6.92 35.74 -53.04
CA ARG A 474 7.92 36.81 -52.69
C ARG A 474 7.15 37.75 -51.70
N SER A 475 7.69 38.62 -50.84
CA SER A 475 8.54 39.83 -51.01
C SER A 475 8.77 40.43 -49.59
N GLU A 476 10.00 40.77 -49.16
CA GLU A 476 10.58 42.15 -49.05
C GLU A 476 9.82 43.10 -48.08
N GLN A 477 10.39 43.90 -47.14
CA GLN A 477 11.66 44.60 -46.88
C GLN A 477 11.77 44.79 -45.34
N GLY A 478 12.93 44.83 -44.68
CA GLY A 478 13.78 46.02 -44.56
C GLY A 478 14.42 46.08 -43.15
N LYS A 479 15.74 46.24 -43.09
CA LYS A 479 16.61 46.54 -41.93
C LYS A 479 16.71 48.09 -41.75
N PRO A 480 17.50 48.68 -40.83
CA PRO A 480 17.90 48.34 -39.44
C PRO A 480 17.93 49.58 -38.48
N ASN A 481 18.48 49.37 -37.27
CA ASN A 481 19.40 50.26 -36.50
C ASN A 481 18.94 51.09 -35.27
N ASN A 482 19.81 51.00 -34.23
CA ASN A 482 20.18 51.95 -33.16
C ASN A 482 19.08 52.39 -32.16
N SER A 483 19.33 52.77 -30.89
CA SER A 483 20.50 52.92 -30.01
C SER A 483 19.95 53.39 -28.63
N ASN A 484 20.69 53.18 -27.54
CA ASN A 484 20.79 54.02 -26.33
C ASN A 484 19.58 54.89 -25.89
N ARG A 485 19.10 54.76 -24.65
CA ARG A 485 19.49 55.63 -23.50
C ARG A 485 18.65 55.38 -22.23
N SER A 486 19.32 55.72 -21.15
CA SER A 486 18.99 55.84 -19.73
C SER A 486 17.88 56.84 -19.33
N ASN A 487 17.51 56.71 -18.05
CA ASN A 487 16.94 57.68 -17.08
C ASN A 487 15.41 57.79 -17.01
N ASN A 488 14.80 57.42 -15.86
CA ASN A 488 14.58 58.22 -14.62
C ASN A 488 13.40 59.20 -14.88
N SER A 489 12.31 59.26 -14.09
CA SER A 489 12.25 59.49 -12.65
C SER A 489 10.78 59.60 -12.16
N ASN A 490 10.65 59.73 -10.83
CA ASN A 490 9.57 60.34 -10.00
C ASN A 490 8.55 59.38 -9.34
N ARG A 491 8.66 59.08 -8.03
CA ARG A 491 8.47 59.88 -6.76
C ARG A 491 7.00 59.88 -6.27
N PRO A 492 6.67 60.10 -4.98
CA PRO A 492 7.52 60.48 -3.84
C PRO A 492 7.25 59.76 -2.49
N SER A 493 8.09 60.15 -1.53
CA SER A 493 8.27 59.87 -0.10
C SER A 493 7.39 60.69 0.87
N SER A 494 7.20 60.19 2.10
CA SER A 494 7.30 60.94 3.39
C SER A 494 7.32 59.92 4.56
N SER A 495 8.43 59.69 5.29
CA SER A 495 8.99 60.43 6.44
C SER A 495 8.12 60.47 7.71
N GLY A 496 8.64 59.88 8.80
CA GLY A 496 8.16 60.10 10.18
C GLY A 496 9.02 59.36 11.22
N ARG A 497 9.92 60.08 11.90
CA ARG A 497 10.75 59.65 13.04
C ARG A 497 9.89 59.50 14.32
N SER A 498 10.22 58.59 15.24
CA SER A 498 10.79 58.92 16.56
C SER A 498 10.99 57.69 17.46
N ARG A 499 11.90 57.87 18.43
CA ARG A 499 12.47 57.01 19.46
C ARG A 499 11.44 56.47 20.46
N ASN A 500 11.68 55.30 21.05
CA ASN A 500 12.26 55.09 22.41
C ASN A 500 11.76 53.76 23.02
N GLY A 501 12.60 53.09 23.81
CA GLY A 501 12.14 52.16 24.86
C GLY A 501 12.61 50.71 24.76
N SER A 502 13.89 50.48 25.06
CA SER A 502 14.42 49.21 25.55
C SER A 502 14.05 49.05 27.03
N ASN A 503 13.65 47.85 27.46
CA ASN A 503 13.86 47.41 28.84
C ASN A 503 14.00 45.89 28.89
N ASP A 504 15.07 45.48 29.56
CA ASP A 504 15.54 44.11 29.74
C ASP A 504 15.39 43.71 31.23
N SER A 505 15.13 42.41 31.40
CA SER A 505 15.43 41.49 32.50
C SER A 505 15.42 41.85 34.01
N THR A 506 14.90 40.87 34.76
CA THR A 506 15.28 40.36 36.10
C THR A 506 14.82 41.10 37.38
N ASN A 507 13.89 40.48 38.13
CA ASN A 507 14.15 40.12 39.54
C ASN A 507 13.10 39.13 40.12
N ARG A 508 13.60 38.14 40.87
CA ARG A 508 12.94 37.28 41.88
C ARG A 508 13.64 37.63 43.23
N PRO A 509 13.28 37.13 44.45
CA PRO A 509 12.18 36.26 44.90
C PRO A 509 11.56 36.59 46.30
N LYS A 510 10.55 35.78 46.73
CA LYS A 510 10.32 35.15 48.07
C LYS A 510 8.97 35.38 48.80
N ARG A 511 8.32 34.23 49.03
CA ARG A 511 7.64 33.68 50.25
C ARG A 511 6.47 34.41 50.95
N SER A 512 5.35 33.70 51.07
CA SER A 512 4.52 33.53 52.28
C SER A 512 3.46 32.42 52.02
N SER A 513 3.70 31.18 52.47
CA SER A 513 3.01 30.47 53.58
C SER A 513 1.47 30.49 53.55
N TYR A 514 0.85 29.33 53.29
CA TYR A 514 -0.40 28.92 53.94
C TYR A 514 -0.44 27.41 54.18
N ARG A 515 -1.07 27.08 55.31
CA ARG A 515 -1.16 25.82 56.07
C ARG A 515 -2.13 24.80 55.45
N ASN A 516 -1.69 23.54 55.45
CA ASN A 516 -2.26 22.38 56.17
C ASN A 516 -3.79 22.22 56.35
N THR A 517 -4.35 21.09 55.89
CA THR A 517 -5.22 20.10 56.61
C THR A 517 -5.66 19.02 55.61
N ARG A 518 -5.18 17.77 55.72
CA ARG A 518 -5.81 16.58 56.36
C ARG A 518 -7.18 16.18 55.80
N GLY A 519 -7.23 14.96 55.26
CA GLY A 519 -8.40 14.21 54.79
C GLY A 519 -7.92 13.03 53.97
#